data_AF-A0A7C1XBB8-F1
#
_entry.id   AF-A0A7C1XBB8-F1
#
_cell.length_a   1.000
_cell.length_b   1.000
_cell.length_c   1.000
_cell.angle_alpha   90.00
_cell.angle_beta   90.00
_cell.angle_gamma   90.00
#
_symmetry.space_group_name_H-M   'P 1'
#
loop_
_entity.id
_entity.type
_entity.pdbx_description
1 polymer ?
#
loop_
_entity_poly.entity_id
_entity_poly.type
_entity_poly.pdbx_seq_one_letter_code
_entity_poly.pdbx_strand_id
1 'polypeptide(L)'
;MNLNPSMFGFGEDLNPIYRIGRWLNPFRCRATVSLRNHPLEVVWTRRAERALRRRTAPLFIEMQLYFSCVVKKRVLFHEQPVHDGVTVDERLAVAFRAVEASSCDPVEFARNFPEKRELLSNGARRMHPSRLELDYRNGHWRGAFSV
;
A
#
# COMPACT_ATOMS: atom_id res chain seq x y z
N MET A 1 -25.09 5.26 17.78
CA MET A 1 -23.78 5.93 17.71
C MET A 1 -22.72 4.85 17.49
N ASN A 2 -22.26 4.69 16.25
CA ASN A 2 -21.26 3.69 15.89
C ASN A 2 -19.88 4.34 15.96
N LEU A 3 -19.09 3.98 16.96
CA LEU A 3 -17.70 4.39 17.08
C LEU A 3 -16.88 3.55 16.09
N ASN A 4 -16.34 4.22 15.07
CA ASN A 4 -15.38 3.64 14.12
C ASN A 4 -14.05 3.42 14.85
N PRO A 5 -13.54 2.17 14.99
CA PRO A 5 -12.31 1.90 15.72
C PRO A 5 -11.02 2.26 14.95
N SER A 6 -11.09 2.99 13.83
CA SER A 6 -9.95 3.29 12.95
C SER A 6 -9.24 4.61 13.25
N MET A 7 -9.44 5.21 14.43
CA MET A 7 -8.98 6.59 14.71
C MET A 7 -7.55 6.67 15.26
N PHE A 8 -6.92 5.57 15.65
CA PHE A 8 -5.54 5.59 16.14
C PHE A 8 -4.62 4.80 15.21
N GLY A 9 -3.55 5.46 14.74
CA GLY A 9 -2.47 4.88 13.96
C GLY A 9 -1.58 3.91 14.76
N PHE A 10 -2.20 3.00 15.50
CA PHE A 10 -1.56 1.80 16.01
C PHE A 10 -2.06 0.65 15.14
N GLY A 11 -1.16 0.25 14.24
CA GLY A 11 -1.46 -0.56 13.07
C GLY A 11 -2.12 -1.90 13.36
N GLU A 12 -2.64 -2.49 12.29
CA GLU A 12 -3.23 -3.82 12.20
C GLU A 12 -2.42 -4.92 12.93
N ASP A 13 -1.15 -4.68 13.26
CA ASP A 13 -0.26 -5.52 14.07
C ASP A 13 -0.72 -5.78 15.52
N LEU A 14 -1.51 -4.89 16.14
CA LEU A 14 -2.09 -5.14 17.48
C LEU A 14 -3.43 -5.88 17.43
N ASN A 15 -4.01 -6.07 16.24
CA ASN A 15 -5.27 -6.79 16.11
C ASN A 15 -5.01 -8.32 16.14
N PRO A 16 -5.47 -9.05 17.17
CA PRO A 16 -5.19 -10.49 17.31
C PRO A 16 -5.70 -11.31 16.12
N ILE A 17 -6.79 -10.87 15.47
CA ILE A 17 -7.35 -11.52 14.27
C ILE A 17 -6.38 -11.40 13.08
N TYR A 18 -5.66 -10.28 12.98
CA TYR A 18 -4.68 -10.09 11.91
C TYR A 18 -3.44 -10.95 12.13
N ARG A 19 -2.95 -11.04 13.37
CA ARG A 19 -1.81 -11.91 13.75
C ARG A 19 -2.11 -13.39 13.50
N ILE A 20 -3.29 -13.87 13.89
CA ILE A 20 -3.74 -15.25 13.60
C ILE A 20 -3.86 -15.47 12.09
N GLY A 21 -4.45 -14.51 11.38
CA GLY A 21 -4.56 -14.57 9.91
C GLY A 21 -3.20 -14.62 9.20
N ARG A 22 -2.18 -13.94 9.74
CA ARG A 22 -0.79 -13.93 9.23
C ARG A 22 -0.07 -15.24 9.49
N TRP A 23 -0.32 -15.88 10.63
CA TRP A 23 0.17 -17.25 10.90
C TRP A 23 -0.45 -18.27 9.95
N LEU A 24 -1.75 -18.16 9.69
CA LEU A 24 -2.47 -19.06 8.76
C LEU A 24 -2.12 -18.79 7.28
N ASN A 25 -1.67 -17.58 6.94
CA ASN A 25 -1.37 -17.18 5.55
C ASN A 25 -0.03 -16.44 5.47
N PRO A 26 1.10 -17.16 5.58
CA PRO A 26 2.42 -16.55 5.51
C PRO A 26 2.72 -16.00 4.12
N PHE A 27 3.53 -14.94 4.09
CA PHE A 27 4.13 -14.39 2.87
C PHE A 27 5.17 -15.38 2.32
N ARG A 28 4.80 -16.11 1.27
CA ARG A 28 5.62 -17.20 0.70
C ARG A 28 6.22 -16.85 -0.65
N CYS A 29 5.65 -15.87 -1.33
CA CYS A 29 6.14 -15.38 -2.60
C CYS A 29 6.84 -14.05 -2.36
N ARG A 30 7.92 -13.80 -3.12
CA ARG A 30 8.70 -12.57 -3.00
C ARG A 30 9.33 -12.19 -4.33
N ALA A 31 9.58 -10.90 -4.49
CA ALA A 31 10.41 -10.31 -5.54
C ALA A 31 11.11 -9.08 -4.98
N THR A 32 12.24 -8.72 -5.58
CA THR A 32 12.94 -7.47 -5.25
C THR A 32 13.06 -6.63 -6.51
N VAL A 33 12.69 -5.35 -6.41
CA VAL A 33 12.81 -4.38 -7.50
C VAL A 33 13.57 -3.14 -7.06
N SER A 34 14.12 -2.41 -8.03
CA SER A 34 14.68 -1.08 -7.78
C SER A 34 13.60 -0.03 -8.00
N LEU A 35 13.11 0.58 -6.92
CA LEU A 35 12.15 1.68 -6.96
C LEU A 35 12.86 2.98 -6.59
N ARG A 36 12.93 3.93 -7.54
CA ARG A 36 13.67 5.20 -7.37
C ARG A 36 15.13 4.99 -6.91
N ASN A 37 15.80 3.97 -7.46
CA ASN A 37 17.17 3.55 -7.10
C ASN A 37 17.34 2.95 -5.69
N HIS A 38 16.25 2.62 -5.00
CA HIS A 38 16.26 1.93 -3.72
C HIS A 38 15.67 0.53 -3.85
N PRO A 39 16.24 -0.48 -3.16
CA PRO A 39 15.67 -1.82 -3.17
C PRO A 39 14.33 -1.84 -2.41
N LEU A 40 13.32 -2.40 -3.05
CA LEU A 40 12.03 -2.70 -2.45
C LEU A 40 11.81 -4.22 -2.44
N GLU A 41 11.64 -4.81 -1.26
CA GLU A 41 11.16 -6.19 -1.15
C GLU A 41 9.62 -6.21 -1.27
N VAL A 42 9.10 -6.87 -2.29
CA VAL A 42 7.66 -7.12 -2.46
C VAL A 42 7.38 -8.56 -2.06
N VAL A 43 6.54 -8.75 -1.05
CA VAL A 43 6.15 -10.08 -0.55
C VAL A 43 4.65 -10.26 -0.58
N TRP A 44 4.19 -11.47 -0.89
CA TRP A 44 2.76 -11.74 -0.95
C TRP A 44 2.40 -13.16 -0.51
N THR A 45 1.14 -13.32 -0.10
CA THR A 45 0.61 -14.60 0.37
C THR A 45 0.28 -15.52 -0.81
N ARG A 46 0.13 -16.83 -0.55
CA ARG A 46 -0.30 -17.81 -1.58
C ARG A 46 -1.67 -17.52 -2.20
N ARG A 47 -2.55 -16.81 -1.49
CA ARG A 47 -3.87 -16.44 -2.01
C ARG A 47 -3.79 -15.19 -2.88
N ALA A 48 -2.93 -14.23 -2.54
CA ALA A 48 -2.56 -13.14 -3.45
C ALA A 48 -1.94 -13.69 -4.74
N GLU A 49 -1.03 -14.68 -4.65
CA GLU A 49 -0.46 -15.33 -5.85
C GLU A 49 -1.55 -15.96 -6.73
N ARG A 50 -2.50 -16.68 -6.12
CA ARG A 50 -3.64 -17.26 -6.84
C ARG A 50 -4.52 -16.19 -7.50
N ALA A 51 -4.71 -15.05 -6.84
CA ALA A 51 -5.44 -13.92 -7.40
C ALA A 51 -4.68 -13.30 -8.59
N LEU A 52 -3.38 -13.03 -8.45
CA LEU A 52 -2.52 -12.50 -9.53
C LEU A 52 -2.55 -13.40 -10.76
N ARG A 53 -2.45 -14.72 -10.60
CA ARG A 53 -2.48 -15.69 -11.73
C ARG A 53 -3.79 -15.70 -12.51
N ARG A 54 -4.89 -15.26 -11.90
CA ARG A 54 -6.22 -15.22 -12.56
C ARG A 54 -6.46 -13.92 -13.31
N ARG A 55 -5.57 -12.93 -13.15
CA ARG A 55 -5.70 -11.64 -13.82
C ARG A 55 -5.25 -11.77 -15.27
N THR A 56 -5.97 -11.08 -16.14
CA THR A 56 -5.63 -10.92 -17.56
C THR A 56 -4.86 -9.63 -17.84
N ALA A 57 -4.76 -8.74 -16.84
CA ALA A 57 -4.03 -7.49 -16.91
C ALA A 57 -3.21 -7.27 -15.62
N PRO A 58 -2.09 -6.51 -15.70
CA PRO A 58 -1.29 -6.19 -14.54
C PRO A 58 -2.10 -5.50 -13.43
N LEU A 59 -1.76 -5.76 -12.18
CA LEU A 59 -2.21 -4.99 -11.03
C LEU A 59 -1.21 -3.89 -10.75
N PHE A 60 -1.67 -2.66 -10.65
CA PHE A 60 -0.84 -1.51 -10.32
C PHE A 60 -1.04 -1.15 -8.85
N ILE A 61 0.04 -1.11 -8.09
CA ILE A 61 0.00 -0.88 -6.65
C ILE A 61 0.72 0.41 -6.33
N GLU A 62 0.00 1.35 -5.73
CA GLU A 62 0.55 2.63 -5.36
C GLU A 62 0.71 2.73 -3.85
N MET A 63 1.96 2.86 -3.38
CA MET A 63 2.26 3.17 -1.99
C MET A 63 2.31 4.68 -1.82
N GLN A 64 1.62 5.19 -0.80
CA GLN A 64 1.66 6.61 -0.49
C GLN A 64 2.02 6.90 0.96
N LEU A 65 2.98 7.82 1.13
CA LEU A 65 3.13 8.59 2.35
C LEU A 65 2.23 9.82 2.25
N TYR A 66 1.14 9.79 3.01
CA TYR A 66 0.09 10.78 2.97
C TYR A 66 0.27 11.78 4.13
N PHE A 67 0.66 13.00 3.79
CA PHE A 67 0.90 14.10 4.72
C PHE A 67 -0.40 14.89 4.93
N SER A 68 -1.08 14.58 6.04
CA SER A 68 -2.21 15.36 6.58
C SER A 68 -1.78 16.04 7.90
N CYS A 69 -2.69 16.38 8.83
CA CYS A 69 -2.26 16.78 10.19
C CYS A 69 -1.38 15.73 10.88
N VAL A 70 -1.47 14.48 10.43
CA VAL A 70 -0.55 13.39 10.78
C VAL A 70 -0.08 12.69 9.52
N VAL A 71 1.13 12.11 9.56
CA VAL A 71 1.65 11.27 8.48
C VAL A 71 0.97 9.91 8.53
N LYS A 72 0.47 9.44 7.38
CA LYS A 72 -0.16 8.13 7.24
C LYS A 72 0.43 7.36 6.07
N LYS A 73 0.41 6.04 6.19
CA LYS A 73 0.78 5.10 5.12
C LYS A 73 -0.50 4.52 4.52
N ARG A 74 -0.58 4.45 3.19
CA ARG A 74 -1.65 3.71 2.50
C ARG A 74 -1.14 3.00 1.25
N VAL A 75 -1.83 1.92 0.89
CA VAL A 75 -1.60 1.19 -0.37
C VAL A 75 -2.89 1.23 -1.16
N LEU A 76 -2.80 1.71 -2.39
CA LEU A 76 -3.90 1.78 -3.36
C LEU A 76 -3.67 0.73 -4.45
N PHE A 77 -4.77 0.24 -5.02
CA PHE A 77 -4.79 -0.80 -6.03
C PHE A 77 -5.55 -0.27 -7.25
N HIS A 78 -4.89 -0.30 -8.41
CA HIS A 78 -5.40 0.25 -9.65
C HIS A 78 -5.40 -0.81 -10.75
N GLU A 79 -6.40 -0.74 -11.61
CA GLU A 79 -6.51 -1.58 -12.81
C GLU A 79 -5.82 -0.93 -14.03
N GLN A 80 -5.43 0.34 -13.91
CA GLN A 80 -4.75 1.11 -14.96
C GLN A 80 -3.34 1.53 -14.49
N PRO A 81 -2.41 1.75 -15.44
CA PRO A 81 -1.07 2.20 -15.11
C PRO A 81 -1.07 3.48 -14.27
N VAL A 82 -0.21 3.48 -13.25
CA VAL A 82 0.09 4.66 -12.44
C VAL A 82 1.41 5.28 -12.93
N HIS A 83 1.55 6.59 -12.75
CA HIS A 83 2.78 7.30 -13.09
C HIS A 83 3.97 6.75 -12.29
N ASP A 84 5.13 6.68 -12.94
CA ASP A 84 6.40 6.21 -12.37
C ASP A 84 6.37 4.78 -11.79
N GLY A 85 5.48 3.94 -12.32
CA GLY A 85 5.40 2.53 -11.95
C GLY A 85 6.63 1.74 -12.39
N VAL A 86 7.17 0.92 -11.49
CA VAL A 86 8.19 -0.07 -11.76
C VAL A 86 7.55 -1.45 -11.84
N THR A 87 7.74 -2.14 -12.96
CA THR A 87 7.27 -3.51 -13.14
C THR A 87 8.00 -4.46 -12.20
N VAL A 88 7.24 -5.24 -11.42
CA VAL A 88 7.75 -6.35 -10.62
C VAL A 88 7.79 -7.62 -11.45
N ASP A 89 6.70 -7.90 -12.15
CA ASP A 89 6.57 -8.94 -13.18
C ASP A 89 5.44 -8.57 -14.16
N GLU A 90 5.12 -9.46 -15.09
CA GLU A 90 4.05 -9.26 -16.09
C GLU A 90 2.65 -9.00 -15.50
N ARG A 91 2.44 -9.29 -14.22
CA ARG A 91 1.14 -9.21 -13.54
C ARG A 91 1.10 -8.11 -12.47
N LEU A 92 2.22 -7.48 -12.19
CA LEU A 92 2.37 -6.61 -11.02
C LEU A 92 3.33 -5.46 -11.29
N ALA A 93 2.88 -4.24 -11.02
CA ALA A 93 3.71 -3.05 -11.02
C ALA A 93 3.49 -2.25 -9.74
N VAL A 94 4.53 -1.54 -9.29
CA VAL A 94 4.53 -0.79 -8.04
C VAL A 94 5.00 0.64 -8.26
N ALA A 95 4.36 1.59 -7.59
CA ALA A 95 4.77 2.99 -7.55
C ALA A 95 4.79 3.49 -6.11
N PHE A 96 5.52 4.59 -5.89
CA PHE A 96 5.56 5.26 -4.59
C PHE A 96 5.48 6.77 -4.77
N ARG A 97 4.62 7.44 -3.99
CA ARG A 97 4.53 8.90 -3.92
C ARG A 97 4.41 9.41 -2.49
N ALA A 98 5.01 10.55 -2.21
CA ALA A 98 4.71 11.33 -1.01
C ALA A 98 3.68 12.39 -1.41
N VAL A 99 2.50 12.43 -0.80
CA VAL A 99 1.40 13.30 -1.21
C VAL A 99 0.90 14.16 -0.07
N GLU A 100 0.45 15.36 -0.38
CA GLU A 100 -0.20 16.29 0.56
C GLU A 100 -1.72 16.13 0.48
N ALA A 101 -2.38 16.08 1.64
CA ALA A 101 -3.82 16.08 1.73
C ALA A 101 -4.44 17.43 1.30
N SER A 102 -5.62 17.42 0.67
CA SER A 102 -6.33 18.68 0.37
C SER A 102 -6.96 19.32 1.61
N SER A 103 -7.37 18.51 2.59
CA SER A 103 -7.96 18.94 3.85
C SER A 103 -7.46 18.09 5.00
N CYS A 104 -7.58 18.62 6.22
CA CYS A 104 -7.40 17.85 7.45
C CYS A 104 -8.75 17.57 8.11
N ASP A 105 -9.71 17.05 7.34
CA ASP A 105 -10.99 16.57 7.89
C ASP A 105 -10.92 15.03 8.06
N PRO A 106 -11.01 14.49 9.29
CA PRO A 106 -11.04 13.05 9.54
C PRO A 106 -12.19 12.30 8.84
N VAL A 107 -13.33 12.96 8.60
CA VAL A 107 -14.51 12.36 7.95
C VAL A 107 -14.32 12.32 6.44
N GLU A 108 -13.89 13.42 5.82
CA GLU A 108 -13.54 13.46 4.40
C GLU A 108 -12.34 12.55 4.10
N PHE A 109 -11.36 12.53 5.01
CA PHE A 109 -10.23 11.60 4.99
C PHE A 109 -10.71 10.15 4.97
N ALA A 110 -11.63 9.76 5.85
CA ALA A 110 -12.11 8.37 5.91
C ALA A 110 -12.90 7.94 4.67
N ARG A 111 -13.49 8.88 3.94
CA ARG A 111 -14.36 8.59 2.79
C ARG A 111 -13.63 8.64 1.45
N ASN A 112 -12.90 9.72 1.20
CA ASN A 112 -12.47 10.08 -0.16
C ASN A 112 -10.95 10.24 -0.28
N PHE A 113 -10.25 10.43 0.84
CA PHE A 113 -8.80 10.65 0.89
C PHE A 113 -8.23 11.51 -0.26
N PRO A 114 -8.79 12.71 -0.50
CA PRO A 114 -8.41 13.55 -1.63
C PRO A 114 -6.94 13.96 -1.54
N GLU A 115 -6.17 13.69 -2.59
CA GLU A 115 -4.80 14.20 -2.71
C GLU A 115 -4.80 15.57 -3.38
N LYS A 116 -4.02 16.50 -2.82
CA LYS A 116 -3.86 17.85 -3.41
C LYS A 116 -2.76 17.87 -4.45
N ARG A 117 -1.59 17.31 -4.09
CA ARG A 117 -0.39 17.26 -4.94
C ARG A 117 0.64 16.28 -4.41
N GLU A 118 1.57 15.88 -5.27
CA GLU A 118 2.80 15.20 -4.86
C GLU A 118 3.79 16.20 -4.24
N LEU A 119 4.47 15.76 -3.18
CA LEU A 119 5.54 16.49 -2.52
C LEU A 119 6.87 16.16 -3.19
N LEU A 120 7.45 17.16 -3.86
CA LEU A 120 8.67 17.02 -4.64
C LEU A 120 9.94 17.53 -3.93
N SER A 121 9.84 17.91 -2.66
CA SER A 121 10.98 18.40 -1.86
C SER A 121 12.06 17.32 -1.71
N ASN A 122 13.31 17.74 -1.50
CA ASN A 122 14.43 16.80 -1.29
C ASN A 122 14.18 15.84 -0.11
N GLY A 123 13.54 16.32 0.95
CA GLY A 123 13.16 15.49 2.10
C GLY A 123 12.15 14.41 1.70
N ALA A 124 11.11 14.77 0.95
CA ALA A 124 10.10 13.82 0.47
C ALA A 124 10.70 12.78 -0.50
N ARG A 125 11.58 13.21 -1.41
CA ARG A 125 12.27 12.31 -2.37
C ARG A 125 13.18 11.28 -1.70
N ARG A 126 13.72 11.57 -0.51
CA ARG A 126 14.55 10.63 0.26
C ARG A 126 13.73 9.56 0.98
N MET A 127 12.43 9.77 1.16
CA MET A 127 11.55 8.75 1.72
C MET A 127 11.30 7.69 0.66
N HIS A 128 11.62 6.45 0.98
CA HIS A 128 11.47 5.31 0.08
C HIS A 128 10.98 4.10 0.86
N PRO A 129 10.05 3.32 0.30
CA PRO A 129 9.60 2.10 0.95
C PRO A 129 10.69 1.02 0.85
N SER A 130 10.92 0.30 1.95
CA SER A 130 11.84 -0.83 2.01
C SER A 130 11.14 -2.17 1.78
N ARG A 131 9.85 -2.27 2.15
CA ARG A 131 9.07 -3.52 2.02
C ARG A 131 7.59 -3.27 1.76
N LEU A 132 7.02 -4.01 0.81
CA LEU A 132 5.59 -4.03 0.48
C LEU A 132 5.02 -5.44 0.73
N GLU A 133 3.99 -5.53 1.55
CA GLU A 133 3.28 -6.76 1.87
C GLU A 133 1.91 -6.78 1.20
N LEU A 134 1.60 -7.84 0.44
CA LEU A 134 0.34 -7.96 -0.31
C LEU A 134 -0.45 -9.20 0.07
N ASP A 135 -1.76 -9.02 0.13
CA ASP A 135 -2.69 -10.06 0.49
C ASP A 135 -4.01 -9.93 -0.27
N TYR A 136 -4.76 -11.02 -0.38
CA TYR A 136 -6.05 -11.03 -1.07
C TYR A 136 -7.10 -11.78 -0.26
N ARG A 137 -8.13 -11.09 0.24
CA ARG A 137 -9.18 -11.65 1.11
C ARG A 137 -10.56 -11.20 0.67
N ASN A 138 -11.51 -12.13 0.64
CA ASN A 138 -12.93 -11.84 0.38
C ASN A 138 -13.14 -11.01 -0.89
N GLY A 139 -12.39 -11.29 -1.96
CA GLY A 139 -12.49 -10.54 -3.22
C GLY A 139 -11.68 -9.23 -3.27
N HIS A 140 -11.03 -8.84 -2.18
CA HIS A 140 -10.37 -7.54 -2.05
C HIS A 140 -8.86 -7.67 -1.84
N TRP A 141 -8.12 -6.80 -2.50
CA TRP A 141 -6.69 -6.59 -2.25
C TRP A 141 -6.46 -5.85 -0.93
N ARG A 142 -5.38 -6.22 -0.25
CA ARG A 142 -4.90 -5.55 0.95
C ARG A 142 -3.39 -5.40 0.86
N GLY A 143 -2.89 -4.28 1.32
CA GLY A 143 -1.46 -4.00 1.29
C GLY A 143 -1.02 -3.14 2.46
N ALA A 144 0.21 -3.37 2.90
CA ALA A 144 0.89 -2.57 3.89
C ALA A 144 2.35 -2.40 3.47
N PHE A 145 2.98 -1.29 3.84
CA PHE A 145 4.39 -1.09 3.54
C PHE A 145 5.16 -0.48 4.72
N SER A 146 6.47 -0.68 4.68
CA SER A 146 7.46 -0.08 5.58
C SER A 146 8.33 0.90 4.80
N VAL A 147 8.73 1.98 5.46
CA VAL A 147 9.74 2.95 5.00
C VAL A 147 11.02 2.58 5.71
#